data_AF-A0A6U5PMP7-F1
#
_entry.id   AF-A0A6U5PMP7-F1
#
_cell.length_a   1.000
_cell.length_b   1.000
_cell.length_c   1.000
_cell.angle_alpha   90.00
_cell.angle_beta   90.00
_cell.angle_gamma   90.00
#
_symmetry.space_group_name_H-M   'P 1'
#
loop_
_entity.id
_entity.type
_entity.pdbx_description
1 polymer ?
#
loop_
_entity_poly.entity_id
_entity_poly.type
_entity_poly.pdbx_seq_one_letter_code
_entity_poly.pdbx_strand_id
1 'polypeptide(L)'
;AGFDDPLYQAARFSHLAIILICAFFGIINMVAVTIVATRHLRRGNRHASATHGVRNELADERIRTLRMRSLLYGLSHLNTTIWSTLVSFTGESINDVEDLFVLHLLAYLFFPLQGFLNAIIFFHPRVKLMRKHNPNDSSFTIIRKVLNDADARGGGGSADDETMDRSSSRAAGRGRKTMVRLRQRISRRHLVEIMRGGNRSHLQ
;
A
#
# COMPACT_ATOMS: atom_id res chain seq x y z
N ALA A 1 0.57 -35.34 -41.43
CA ALA A 1 0.96 -35.66 -40.05
C ALA A 1 -0.28 -36.17 -39.36
N GLY A 2 -0.29 -37.46 -39.00
CA GLY A 2 -1.42 -38.09 -38.34
C GLY A 2 -1.48 -37.65 -36.88
N PHE A 3 -2.67 -37.66 -36.29
CA PHE A 3 -2.88 -37.33 -34.87
C PHE A 3 -2.07 -38.22 -33.91
N ASP A 4 -1.61 -39.38 -34.40
CA ASP A 4 -0.81 -40.36 -33.68
C ASP A 4 0.71 -40.18 -33.83
N ASP A 5 1.18 -39.11 -34.49
CA ASP A 5 2.61 -38.85 -34.63
C ASP A 5 3.22 -38.62 -33.23
N PRO A 6 4.21 -39.44 -32.79
CA PRO A 6 4.75 -39.37 -31.43
C PRO A 6 5.43 -38.02 -31.15
N LEU A 7 5.92 -37.35 -32.19
CA LEU A 7 6.47 -35.99 -32.10
C LEU A 7 5.40 -34.97 -31.71
N TYR A 8 4.18 -35.11 -32.25
CA TYR A 8 3.06 -34.24 -31.94
C TYR A 8 2.59 -34.43 -30.51
N GLN A 9 2.48 -35.68 -30.04
CA GLN A 9 2.16 -35.96 -28.64
C GLN A 9 3.21 -35.39 -27.68
N ALA A 10 4.50 -35.53 -27.97
CA ALA A 10 5.58 -34.97 -27.15
C ALA A 10 5.50 -33.43 -27.05
N ALA A 11 5.17 -32.74 -28.15
CA ALA A 11 4.95 -31.30 -28.15
C ALA A 11 3.74 -30.88 -27.31
N ARG A 12 2.63 -31.61 -27.37
CA ARG A 12 1.45 -31.34 -26.53
C ARG A 12 1.75 -31.48 -25.04
N PHE A 13 2.44 -32.56 -24.65
CA PHE A 13 2.83 -32.76 -23.25
C PHE A 13 3.75 -31.65 -22.73
N SER A 14 4.69 -31.17 -23.55
CA SER A 14 5.57 -30.08 -23.14
C SER A 14 4.82 -28.76 -22.97
N HIS A 15 3.87 -28.43 -23.85
CA HIS A 15 3.02 -27.25 -23.70
C HIS A 15 2.14 -27.31 -22.46
N LEU A 16 1.47 -28.45 -22.20
CA LEU A 16 0.67 -28.63 -20.99
C LEU A 16 1.52 -28.50 -19.72
N ALA A 17 2.73 -29.08 -19.72
CA ALA A 17 3.66 -28.94 -18.59
C ALA A 17 4.04 -27.48 -18.34
N ILE A 18 4.32 -26.70 -19.41
CA ILE A 18 4.62 -25.27 -19.29
C ILE A 18 3.42 -24.51 -18.71
N ILE A 19 2.20 -24.77 -19.20
CA ILE A 19 0.97 -24.12 -18.71
C ILE A 19 0.76 -24.42 -17.22
N LEU A 20 0.91 -25.69 -16.81
CA LEU A 20 0.77 -26.10 -15.41
C LEU A 20 1.83 -25.46 -14.51
N ILE A 21 3.08 -25.38 -14.96
CA ILE A 21 4.17 -24.69 -14.24
C ILE A 21 3.83 -23.20 -14.10
N CYS A 22 3.40 -22.52 -15.16
CA CYS A 22 2.99 -21.13 -15.12
C CYS A 22 1.80 -20.91 -14.16
N ALA A 23 0.81 -21.80 -14.17
CA ALA A 23 -0.33 -21.75 -13.25
C ALA A 23 0.09 -21.92 -11.80
N PHE A 24 0.97 -22.87 -11.52
CA PHE A 24 1.53 -23.08 -10.20
C PHE A 24 2.28 -21.84 -9.69
N PHE A 25 3.15 -21.24 -10.52
CA PHE A 25 3.85 -20.00 -10.18
C PHE A 25 2.90 -18.82 -10.00
N GLY A 26 1.87 -18.69 -10.83
CA GLY A 26 0.85 -17.63 -10.71
C GLY A 26 0.08 -17.74 -9.40
N ILE A 27 -0.35 -18.96 -9.03
CA ILE A 27 -1.04 -19.22 -7.76
C ILE A 27 -0.12 -18.94 -6.57
N ILE A 28 1.14 -19.40 -6.60
CA ILE A 28 2.11 -19.11 -5.54
C ILE A 28 2.33 -17.61 -5.37
N ASN A 29 2.54 -16.88 -6.47
CA ASN A 29 2.71 -15.44 -6.43
C ASN A 29 1.46 -14.76 -5.83
N MET A 30 0.27 -15.18 -6.23
CA MET A 30 -0.99 -14.63 -5.72
C MET A 30 -1.17 -14.89 -4.21
N VAL A 31 -0.85 -16.11 -3.75
CA VAL A 31 -0.87 -16.46 -2.32
C VAL A 31 0.18 -15.67 -1.55
N ALA A 32 1.41 -15.55 -2.06
CA ALA A 32 2.48 -14.80 -1.44
C ALA A 32 2.12 -13.31 -1.31
N VAL A 33 1.59 -12.70 -2.37
CA VAL A 33 1.09 -11.32 -2.39
C VAL A 33 -0.02 -11.15 -1.36
N THR A 34 -0.98 -12.08 -1.29
CA THR A 34 -2.08 -12.05 -0.32
C THR A 34 -1.58 -12.15 1.12
N ILE A 35 -0.62 -13.04 1.40
CA ILE A 35 -0.01 -13.20 2.72
C ILE A 35 0.76 -11.94 3.11
N VAL A 36 1.58 -11.40 2.21
CA VAL A 36 2.37 -10.18 2.45
C VAL A 36 1.43 -9.00 2.70
N ALA A 37 0.40 -8.83 1.88
CA ALA A 37 -0.64 -7.84 2.07
C ALA A 37 -1.22 -7.97 3.48
N THR A 38 -1.77 -9.15 3.81
CA THR A 38 -2.45 -9.43 5.09
C THR A 38 -1.54 -9.23 6.30
N ARG A 39 -0.27 -9.68 6.23
CA ARG A 39 0.72 -9.47 7.29
C ARG A 39 1.04 -7.99 7.48
N HIS A 40 1.15 -7.24 6.39
CA HIS A 40 1.36 -5.80 6.46
C HIS A 40 0.17 -5.08 7.09
N LEU A 41 -1.07 -5.55 6.85
CA LEU A 41 -2.27 -5.03 7.51
C LEU A 41 -2.21 -5.27 9.03
N ARG A 42 -1.81 -6.47 9.47
CA ARG A 42 -1.75 -6.82 10.90
C ARG A 42 -0.67 -6.04 11.67
N ARG A 43 0.50 -5.77 11.06
CA ARG A 43 1.61 -5.08 11.74
C ARG A 43 1.33 -3.60 11.99
N GLY A 44 0.60 -2.94 11.09
CA GLY A 44 0.30 -1.52 11.22
C GLY A 44 -0.57 -1.13 12.43
N ASN A 45 -1.15 -2.09 13.17
CA ASN A 45 -1.97 -1.82 14.35
C ASN A 45 -1.18 -1.75 15.67
N ARG A 46 0.07 -2.22 15.72
CA ARG A 46 0.82 -2.35 16.98
C ARG A 46 1.69 -1.15 17.35
N HIS A 47 2.01 -0.25 16.41
CA HIS A 47 2.98 0.83 16.63
C HIS A 47 2.37 2.20 16.98
N ALA A 48 1.03 2.31 17.10
CA ALA A 48 0.38 3.60 17.36
C ALA A 48 0.55 4.14 18.81
N SER A 49 1.21 3.41 19.72
CA SER A 49 1.24 3.75 21.15
C SER A 49 2.58 4.29 21.69
N ALA A 50 3.61 4.52 20.85
CA ALA A 50 4.91 5.04 21.32
C ALA A 50 5.10 6.52 20.94
N THR A 51 4.49 7.42 21.70
CA THR A 51 4.68 8.87 21.59
C THR A 51 6.01 9.29 22.23
N HIS A 52 7.06 9.55 21.44
CA HIS A 52 7.95 10.71 21.62
C HIS A 52 9.11 10.90 20.59
N GLY A 53 9.36 9.94 19.67
CA GLY A 53 10.34 10.08 18.55
C GLY A 53 9.73 10.45 17.17
N VAL A 54 8.49 10.96 17.19
CA VAL A 54 7.42 10.66 16.22
C VAL A 54 7.62 11.19 14.79
N ARG A 55 8.39 12.25 14.56
CA ARG A 55 8.32 12.95 13.26
C ARG A 55 9.10 12.27 12.12
N ASN A 56 10.27 11.69 12.41
CA ASN A 56 11.05 10.99 11.39
C ASN A 56 10.49 9.58 11.15
N GLU A 57 10.06 8.89 12.20
CA GLU A 57 9.47 7.55 12.10
C GLU A 57 8.18 7.53 11.26
N LEU A 58 7.33 8.55 11.37
CA LEU A 58 6.12 8.67 10.54
C LEU A 58 6.43 8.85 9.05
N ALA A 59 7.51 9.56 8.71
CA ALA A 59 7.91 9.75 7.33
C ALA A 59 8.41 8.44 6.71
N ASP A 60 9.23 7.70 7.45
CA ASP A 60 9.75 6.39 7.03
C ASP A 60 8.63 5.35 6.88
N GLU A 61 7.65 5.35 7.80
CA GLU A 61 6.51 4.44 7.72
C GLU A 61 5.59 4.75 6.52
N ARG A 62 5.40 6.04 6.19
CA ARG A 62 4.71 6.46 4.95
C ARG A 62 5.44 5.93 3.71
N ILE A 63 6.76 6.14 3.62
CA ILE A 63 7.57 5.70 2.47
C ILE A 63 7.52 4.17 2.34
N ARG A 64 7.65 3.43 3.45
CA ARG A 64 7.58 1.97 3.44
C ARG A 64 6.22 1.47 2.97
N THR A 65 5.14 2.09 3.43
CA THR A 65 3.77 1.74 3.02
C THR A 65 3.55 2.03 1.54
N LEU A 66 4.04 3.18 1.04
CA LEU A 66 3.97 3.54 -0.38
C LEU A 66 4.74 2.54 -1.26
N ARG A 67 5.97 2.18 -0.89
CA ARG A 67 6.78 1.16 -1.60
C ARG A 67 6.10 -0.19 -1.64
N MET A 68 5.49 -0.61 -0.53
CA MET A 68 4.78 -1.89 -0.51
C MET A 68 3.54 -1.84 -1.40
N ARG A 69 2.77 -0.74 -1.40
CA ARG A 69 1.63 -0.59 -2.31
C ARG A 69 2.04 -0.64 -3.78
N SER A 70 3.12 0.04 -4.16
CA SER A 70 3.60 0.02 -5.54
C SER A 70 4.09 -1.37 -5.95
N LEU A 71 4.78 -2.10 -5.06
CA LEU A 71 5.19 -3.48 -5.30
C LEU A 71 3.98 -4.42 -5.45
N LEU A 72 3.00 -4.32 -4.55
CA LEU A 72 1.77 -5.11 -4.58
C LEU A 72 0.97 -4.85 -5.88
N TYR A 73 0.85 -3.58 -6.27
CA TYR A 73 0.21 -3.19 -7.51
C TYR A 73 0.95 -3.73 -8.74
N GLY A 74 2.29 -3.55 -8.78
CA GLY A 74 3.13 -4.05 -9.87
C GLY A 74 3.07 -5.57 -10.01
N LEU A 75 3.13 -6.30 -8.89
CA LEU A 75 3.00 -7.76 -8.89
C LEU A 75 1.62 -8.22 -9.37
N SER A 76 0.55 -7.56 -8.92
CA SER A 76 -0.81 -7.87 -9.40
C SER A 76 -0.98 -7.61 -10.90
N HIS A 77 -0.36 -6.54 -11.40
CA HIS A 77 -0.38 -6.18 -12.82
C HIS A 77 0.45 -7.16 -13.65
N LEU A 78 1.68 -7.48 -13.24
CA LEU A 78 2.52 -8.47 -13.91
C LEU A 78 1.83 -9.83 -13.99
N ASN A 79 1.20 -10.26 -12.89
CA ASN A 79 0.48 -11.53 -12.86
C ASN A 79 -0.63 -11.58 -13.92
N THR A 80 -1.37 -10.49 -14.14
CA THR A 80 -2.45 -10.45 -15.14
C THR A 80 -1.94 -10.33 -16.56
N THR A 81 -0.93 -9.50 -16.78
CA THR A 81 -0.31 -9.36 -18.10
C THR A 81 0.34 -10.67 -18.55
N ILE A 82 0.92 -11.47 -17.64
CA ILE A 82 1.48 -12.79 -17.97
C ILE A 82 0.43 -13.70 -18.61
N TRP A 83 -0.79 -13.74 -18.06
CA TRP A 83 -1.86 -14.60 -18.61
C TRP A 83 -2.32 -14.15 -19.99
N SER A 84 -2.54 -12.85 -20.18
CA SER A 84 -2.92 -12.31 -21.49
C SER A 84 -1.84 -12.57 -22.53
N THR A 85 -0.57 -12.37 -22.17
CA THR A 85 0.57 -12.62 -23.05
C THR A 85 0.69 -14.10 -23.39
N LEU A 86 0.51 -15.00 -22.42
CA LEU A 86 0.50 -16.45 -22.66
C LEU A 86 -0.60 -16.87 -23.63
N VAL A 87 -1.81 -16.31 -23.51
CA VAL A 87 -2.92 -16.57 -24.45
C VAL A 87 -2.53 -16.13 -25.87
N SER A 88 -1.97 -14.93 -26.03
CA SER A 88 -1.54 -14.43 -27.34
C SER A 88 -0.44 -15.30 -27.96
N PHE A 89 0.55 -15.73 -27.17
CA PHE A 89 1.64 -16.58 -27.68
C PHE A 89 1.21 -18.00 -28.02
N THR A 90 0.30 -18.58 -27.23
CA THR A 90 -0.18 -19.96 -27.46
C THR A 90 -1.23 -20.06 -28.55
N GLY A 91 -2.04 -19.01 -28.75
CA GLY A 91 -3.05 -18.94 -29.80
C GLY A 91 -2.51 -19.08 -31.22
N GLU A 92 -1.25 -18.69 -31.47
CA GLU A 92 -0.62 -18.88 -32.78
C GLU A 92 -0.06 -20.30 -32.99
N SER A 93 0.24 -21.02 -31.91
CA SER A 93 0.94 -22.32 -31.95
C SER A 93 0.02 -23.52 -31.77
N ILE A 94 -1.15 -23.34 -31.14
CA ILE A 94 -2.05 -24.44 -30.75
C ILE A 94 -3.38 -24.25 -31.50
N ASN A 95 -3.65 -25.10 -32.48
CA ASN A 95 -4.95 -25.13 -33.17
C ASN A 95 -6.03 -25.88 -32.36
N ASP A 96 -5.66 -26.54 -31.26
CA ASP A 96 -6.58 -27.37 -30.50
C ASP A 96 -7.39 -26.52 -29.51
N VAL A 97 -8.71 -26.53 -29.69
CA VAL A 97 -9.65 -25.62 -29.01
C VAL A 97 -9.72 -25.93 -27.50
N GLU A 98 -9.51 -27.19 -27.12
CA GLU A 98 -9.59 -27.64 -25.72
C GLU A 98 -8.43 -27.12 -24.86
N ASP A 99 -7.21 -27.12 -25.39
CA ASP A 99 -6.03 -26.64 -24.66
C ASP A 99 -6.08 -25.11 -24.48
N LEU A 100 -6.63 -24.39 -25.46
CA LEU A 100 -6.88 -22.96 -25.37
C LEU A 100 -8.00 -22.63 -24.36
N PHE A 101 -8.99 -23.50 -24.20
CA PHE A 101 -10.11 -23.27 -23.28
C PHE A 101 -9.64 -23.12 -21.84
N VAL A 102 -8.75 -24.00 -21.38
CA VAL A 102 -8.20 -23.94 -20.01
C VAL A 102 -7.49 -22.62 -19.79
N LEU A 103 -6.63 -22.20 -20.72
CA LEU A 103 -5.87 -20.96 -20.59
C LEU A 103 -6.78 -19.72 -20.59
N HIS A 104 -7.81 -19.71 -21.43
CA HIS A 104 -8.83 -18.66 -21.42
C HIS A 104 -9.60 -18.62 -20.10
N LEU A 105 -10.00 -19.78 -19.56
CA LEU A 105 -10.70 -19.87 -18.29
C LEU A 105 -9.85 -19.30 -17.14
N LEU A 106 -8.55 -19.64 -17.08
CA LEU A 106 -7.64 -19.05 -16.09
C LEU A 106 -7.49 -17.55 -16.28
N ALA A 107 -7.34 -17.06 -17.52
CA ALA A 107 -7.26 -15.63 -17.79
C ALA A 107 -8.54 -14.90 -17.32
N TYR A 108 -9.72 -15.42 -17.64
CA TYR A 108 -11.01 -14.88 -17.19
C TYR A 108 -11.19 -14.92 -15.67
N LEU A 109 -10.61 -15.90 -14.98
CA LEU A 109 -10.66 -15.99 -13.53
C LEU A 109 -9.70 -14.98 -12.86
N PHE A 110 -8.49 -14.82 -13.40
CA PHE A 110 -7.48 -13.93 -12.80
C PHE A 110 -7.71 -12.45 -13.10
N PHE A 111 -8.38 -12.13 -14.20
CA PHE A 111 -8.68 -10.75 -14.57
C PHE A 111 -9.50 -9.99 -13.50
N PRO A 112 -10.68 -10.48 -13.03
CA PRO A 112 -11.42 -9.82 -11.96
C PRO A 112 -10.67 -9.85 -10.63
N LEU A 113 -9.82 -10.86 -10.42
CA LEU A 113 -9.02 -10.99 -9.20
C LEU A 113 -7.99 -9.86 -9.06
N GLN A 114 -7.45 -9.35 -10.17
CA GLN A 114 -6.62 -8.15 -10.18
C GLN A 114 -7.39 -6.92 -9.72
N GLY A 115 -8.61 -6.73 -10.23
CA GLY A 115 -9.50 -5.66 -9.78
C GLY A 115 -9.78 -5.76 -8.29
N PHE A 116 -10.04 -6.96 -7.79
CA PHE A 116 -10.26 -7.23 -6.37
C PHE A 116 -9.03 -6.92 -5.51
N LEU A 117 -7.83 -7.37 -5.90
CA LEU A 117 -6.60 -7.06 -5.18
C LEU A 117 -6.30 -5.56 -5.16
N ASN A 118 -6.51 -4.87 -6.29
CA ASN A 118 -6.38 -3.42 -6.38
C ASN A 118 -7.38 -2.71 -5.46
N ALA A 119 -8.64 -3.17 -5.42
CA ALA A 119 -9.65 -2.65 -4.52
C ALA A 119 -9.22 -2.80 -3.05
N ILE A 120 -8.71 -3.97 -2.64
CA ILE A 120 -8.20 -4.19 -1.27
C ILE A 120 -7.10 -3.19 -0.92
N ILE A 121 -6.13 -3.00 -1.82
CA ILE A 121 -5.00 -2.08 -1.60
C ILE A 121 -5.51 -0.64 -1.40
N PHE A 122 -6.53 -0.24 -2.17
CA PHE A 122 -7.12 1.09 -2.11
C PHE A 122 -8.02 1.30 -0.89
N PHE A 123 -8.88 0.35 -0.55
CA PHE A 123 -9.82 0.46 0.57
C PHE A 123 -9.13 0.38 1.93
N HIS A 124 -8.05 -0.39 2.04
CA HIS A 124 -7.41 -0.65 3.33
C HIS A 124 -7.03 0.60 4.15
N PRO A 125 -6.32 1.62 3.62
CA PRO A 125 -6.03 2.83 4.39
C PRO A 125 -7.28 3.52 4.91
N ARG A 126 -8.34 3.61 4.11
CA ARG A 126 -9.60 4.24 4.50
C ARG A 126 -10.30 3.46 5.59
N VAL A 127 -10.37 2.13 5.45
CA VAL A 127 -10.91 1.24 6.48
C VAL A 127 -10.13 1.36 7.80
N LYS A 128 -8.80 1.41 7.73
CA LYS A 128 -7.95 1.58 8.92
C LYS A 128 -8.20 2.93 9.61
N LEU A 129 -8.30 4.02 8.84
CA LEU A 129 -8.59 5.35 9.36
C LEU A 129 -9.98 5.39 10.02
N MET A 130 -11.00 4.91 9.33
CA MET A 130 -12.38 4.84 9.84
C MET A 130 -12.49 3.99 11.10
N ARG A 131 -11.78 2.85 11.17
CA ARG A 131 -11.74 1.99 12.37
C ARG A 131 -11.09 2.67 13.57
N LYS A 132 -10.11 3.55 13.34
CA LYS A 132 -9.53 4.36 14.40
C LYS A 132 -10.54 5.36 14.98
N HIS A 133 -11.42 5.91 14.14
CA HIS A 133 -12.49 6.81 14.57
C HIS A 133 -13.70 6.08 15.19
N ASN A 134 -13.98 4.86 14.76
CA ASN A 134 -15.13 4.07 15.20
C ASN A 134 -14.67 2.67 15.67
N PRO A 135 -14.05 2.55 16.86
CA PRO A 135 -13.47 1.28 17.32
C PRO A 135 -14.51 0.20 17.66
N ASN A 136 -15.74 0.61 18.00
CA ASN A 136 -16.82 -0.28 18.42
C ASN A 136 -17.65 -0.85 17.26
N ASP A 137 -17.45 -0.32 16.05
CA ASP A 137 -18.23 -0.74 14.89
C ASP A 137 -17.71 -2.08 14.32
N SER A 138 -18.64 -2.89 13.80
CA SER A 138 -18.28 -4.11 13.08
C SER A 138 -17.45 -3.79 11.82
N SER A 139 -16.53 -4.69 11.44
CA SER A 139 -15.70 -4.50 10.24
C SER A 139 -16.56 -4.30 8.97
N PHE A 140 -17.71 -4.98 8.89
CA PHE A 140 -18.62 -4.86 7.75
C PHE A 140 -19.28 -3.47 7.70
N THR A 141 -19.68 -2.94 8.86
CA THR A 141 -20.22 -1.57 8.99
C THR A 141 -19.20 -0.54 8.51
N ILE A 142 -17.93 -0.70 8.90
CA ILE A 142 -16.85 0.21 8.49
C ILE A 142 -16.63 0.16 6.98
N ILE A 143 -16.58 -1.03 6.38
CA ILE A 143 -16.43 -1.19 4.93
C ILE A 143 -17.58 -0.52 4.20
N ARG A 144 -18.83 -0.74 4.65
CA ARG A 144 -20.02 -0.10 4.07
C ARG A 144 -19.97 1.43 4.17
N LYS A 145 -19.54 1.98 5.32
CA LYS A 145 -19.34 3.43 5.49
C LYS A 145 -18.30 3.98 4.51
N VAL A 146 -17.17 3.28 4.35
CA VAL A 146 -16.11 3.68 3.39
C VAL A 146 -16.59 3.65 1.95
N LEU A 147 -17.43 2.67 1.57
CA LEU A 147 -18.03 2.58 0.25
C LEU A 147 -19.01 3.73 -0.01
N ASN A 148 -19.95 3.97 0.93
CA ASN A 148 -20.90 5.07 0.82
C ASN A 148 -20.19 6.45 0.75
N ASP A 149 -19.10 6.64 1.50
CA ASP A 149 -18.28 7.86 1.43
C ASP A 149 -17.54 8.00 0.09
N ALA A 150 -17.18 6.89 -0.56
CA ALA A 150 -16.54 6.92 -1.86
C ALA A 150 -17.52 7.36 -2.95
N ASP A 151 -18.75 6.86 -2.91
CA ASP A 151 -19.82 7.23 -3.85
C ASP A 151 -20.22 8.71 -3.69
N ALA A 152 -20.32 9.18 -2.44
CA ALA A 152 -20.60 10.58 -2.14
C ALA A 152 -19.53 11.55 -2.68
N ARG A 153 -18.28 11.09 -2.81
CA ARG A 153 -17.14 11.87 -3.35
C ARG A 153 -16.93 11.66 -4.85
N GLY A 154 -17.38 10.55 -5.42
CA GLY A 154 -17.24 10.22 -6.83
C GLY A 154 -18.13 11.04 -7.76
N GLY A 155 -19.17 11.69 -7.22
CA GLY A 155 -20.07 12.59 -7.98
C GLY A 155 -19.54 14.02 -8.20
N GLY A 156 -18.40 14.39 -7.62
CA GLY A 156 -17.80 15.71 -7.82
C GLY A 156 -16.36 15.71 -7.34
N GLY A 157 -15.41 15.91 -8.27
CA GLY A 157 -13.98 15.90 -8.01
C GLY A 157 -13.60 16.76 -6.80
N SER A 158 -13.46 16.12 -5.64
CA SER A 158 -13.19 16.78 -4.38
C SER A 158 -11.68 16.96 -4.24
N ALA A 159 -11.26 18.19 -4.49
CA ALA A 159 -9.93 18.75 -4.25
C ALA A 159 -9.54 18.81 -2.76
N ASP A 160 -10.19 18.02 -1.90
CA ASP A 160 -10.10 18.15 -0.44
C ASP A 160 -9.09 17.19 0.23
N ASP A 161 -8.43 16.31 -0.54
CA ASP A 161 -7.35 15.47 0.00
C ASP A 161 -6.02 16.26 0.16
N GLU A 162 -5.90 17.45 -0.45
CA GLU A 162 -4.77 18.38 -0.20
C GLU A 162 -4.97 19.25 1.06
N THR A 163 -6.18 19.41 1.57
CA THR A 163 -6.48 20.32 2.68
C THR A 163 -6.18 19.73 4.05
N MET A 164 -6.12 18.41 4.17
CA MET A 164 -5.84 17.74 5.46
C MET A 164 -4.35 17.76 5.84
N ASP A 165 -3.42 17.84 4.87
CA ASP A 165 -1.99 18.03 5.17
C ASP A 165 -1.62 19.54 5.38
N ARG A 166 -2.44 20.47 4.91
CA ARG A 166 -2.23 21.92 5.11
C ARG A 166 -2.63 22.42 6.50
N SER A 167 -3.62 21.82 7.15
CA SER A 167 -4.05 22.19 8.51
C SER A 167 -3.08 21.67 9.60
N SER A 168 -2.46 20.50 9.40
CA SER A 168 -1.35 20.01 10.23
C SER A 168 -0.10 20.90 10.11
N SER A 169 0.20 21.37 8.89
CA SER A 169 1.32 22.29 8.62
C SER A 169 1.14 23.67 9.26
N ARG A 170 -0.09 24.19 9.34
CA ARG A 170 -0.39 25.48 10.03
C ARG A 170 -0.33 25.38 11.55
N ALA A 171 -0.71 24.24 12.14
CA ALA A 171 -0.58 24.02 13.59
C ALA A 171 0.89 23.89 14.03
N ALA A 172 1.72 23.18 13.25
CA ALA A 172 3.16 23.06 13.51
C ALA A 172 3.90 24.41 13.38
N GLY A 173 3.42 25.32 12.53
CA GLY A 173 3.95 26.69 12.40
C GLY A 173 3.71 27.59 13.63
N ARG A 174 2.60 27.40 14.36
CA ARG A 174 2.34 28.14 15.61
C ARG A 174 3.27 27.68 16.74
N GLY A 175 3.49 26.38 16.91
CA GLY A 175 4.39 25.83 17.94
C GLY A 175 5.85 26.29 17.79
N ARG A 176 6.35 26.41 16.54
CA ARG A 176 7.73 26.85 16.26
C ARG A 176 7.97 28.30 16.68
N LYS A 177 6.98 29.20 16.50
CA LYS A 177 7.07 30.60 16.96
C LYS A 177 7.07 30.71 18.49
N THR A 178 6.32 29.85 19.20
CA THR A 178 6.31 29.85 20.67
C THR A 178 7.64 29.35 21.25
N MET A 179 8.22 28.31 20.64
CA MET A 179 9.47 27.71 21.13
C MET A 179 10.69 28.63 20.91
N VAL A 180 10.74 29.37 19.80
CA VAL A 180 11.78 30.40 19.57
C VAL A 180 11.68 31.54 20.61
N ARG A 181 10.45 31.95 20.98
CA ARG A 181 10.24 32.95 22.05
C ARG A 181 10.66 32.43 23.42
N LEU A 182 10.46 31.14 23.71
CA LEU A 182 10.88 30.54 24.98
C LEU A 182 12.42 30.47 25.08
N ARG A 183 13.10 30.08 23.99
CA ARG A 183 14.56 30.01 23.93
C ARG A 183 15.22 31.39 24.08
N GLN A 184 14.62 32.43 23.49
CA GLN A 184 15.07 33.81 23.70
C GLN A 184 14.87 34.30 25.14
N ARG A 185 13.80 33.88 25.84
CA ARG A 185 13.58 34.24 27.25
C ARG A 185 14.60 33.59 28.19
N ILE A 186 14.96 32.33 27.94
CA ILE A 186 15.97 31.62 28.76
C ILE A 186 17.35 32.25 28.56
N SER A 187 17.74 32.56 27.32
CA SER A 187 19.02 33.20 27.02
C SER A 187 19.15 34.59 27.68
N ARG A 188 18.06 35.36 27.79
CA ARG A 188 18.08 36.68 28.46
C ARG A 188 18.23 36.57 29.98
N ARG A 189 17.64 35.55 30.62
CA ARG A 189 17.79 35.36 32.07
C ARG A 189 19.24 35.01 32.43
N HIS A 190 19.88 34.15 31.64
CA HIS A 190 21.25 33.75 31.90
C HIS A 190 22.24 34.92 31.73
N LEU A 191 22.01 35.80 30.74
CA LEU A 191 22.83 37.01 30.54
C LEU A 191 22.72 37.99 31.73
N VAL A 192 21.52 38.14 32.30
CA VAL A 192 21.30 39.03 33.47
C VAL A 192 21.99 38.48 34.73
N GLU A 193 22.00 37.16 34.92
CA GLU A 193 22.73 36.54 36.05
C GLU A 193 24.24 36.74 35.94
N ILE A 194 24.82 36.62 34.74
CA ILE A 194 26.24 36.89 34.51
C ILE A 194 26.57 38.36 34.81
N MET A 195 25.75 39.31 34.36
CA MET A 195 25.96 40.74 34.65
C MET A 195 25.79 41.09 36.13
N ARG A 196 24.93 40.37 36.89
CA ARG A 196 24.78 40.57 38.33
C ARG A 196 25.89 39.92 39.16
N GLY A 197 26.45 38.80 38.71
CA GLY A 197 27.55 38.11 39.38
C GLY A 197 28.90 38.82 39.27
N GLY A 198 29.15 39.53 38.16
CA GLY A 198 30.43 40.19 37.89
C GLY A 198 30.72 41.44 38.72
N ASN A 199 29.75 42.00 39.46
CA ASN A 199 29.90 43.27 40.17
C ASN A 199 30.18 43.13 41.67
N ARG A 200 30.52 41.92 42.16
CA ARG A 200 30.80 41.66 43.59
C ARG A 200 32.27 41.40 43.93
N SER A 201 33.17 41.36 42.95
CA SER A 201 34.59 40.99 43.17
C SER A 201 35.57 42.18 43.24
N HIS A 202 35.10 43.41 43.39
CA HIS A 202 35.96 44.61 43.39
C HIS A 202 35.91 45.47 44.68
N LEU A 203 35.45 44.90 45.80
CA LEU A 203 35.41 45.57 47.11
C LEU A 203 36.21 44.80 48.18
N GLN A 204 37.43 44.36 47.84
CA GLN A 204 38.46 43.99 48.81
C GLN A 204 39.73 44.79 48.55
#